data_AF-A0A226WSU7-F1
#
_entry.id   AF-A0A226WSU7-F1
#
_cell.length_a   1.000
_cell.length_b   1.000
_cell.length_c   1.000
_cell.angle_alpha   90.00
_cell.angle_beta   90.00
_cell.angle_gamma   90.00
#
_symmetry.space_group_name_H-M   'P 1'
#
loop_
_entity.id
_entity.type
_entity.pdbx_description
1 polymer ?
#
loop_
_entity_poly.entity_id
_entity_poly.type
_entity_poly.pdbx_seq_one_letter_code
_entity_poly.pdbx_strand_id
1 'polypeptide(L)'
;MCQWMSRACGFRFSSKVRKCDNATAYCVRPFTHLARWKADHSSNRCRALDQAAVTFLKLSGRIIDNLQDCGVLHCLPGRVNAVNAVNMPNQTELPMISQDKQRRFEEDLIDSYDEELEMEVDDRILDGDGAFSAEAREQRKIYFRELFRLQGELVKLQDWVVASGHRLVVIFEGRDAAGKGGAIKRITQRLNPRVCRVAALPAPNNRERTQWYFQRYVSHLPAGGEIVLFDRSWYNRAGVERVMNFCTDAEYEEFFRSVPEFEKMLVRSGVQILKYWFSITDDEQEVRFQARIQDPLKQWKLSPMDLESRRRWEAYTHAKEVMLSRSNIPEAPWWVVQAVDKKRARLNCIHHLLSQVPYHEIDHPAIELPDRVYNDDYLRQPVPESIIVPEIY
;
A
#
# COMPACT_ATOMS: atom_id res chain seq x y z
N MET A 1 42.28 -10.72 -4.11
CA MET A 1 43.09 -10.50 -2.89
C MET A 1 42.14 -10.55 -1.71
N CYS A 2 42.13 -11.66 -0.98
CA CYS A 2 42.94 -11.91 0.22
C CYS A 2 42.24 -11.31 1.45
N GLN A 3 41.58 -12.15 2.26
CA GLN A 3 42.14 -12.85 3.44
C GLN A 3 42.18 -11.95 4.69
N TRP A 4 41.69 -12.51 5.81
CA TRP A 4 41.66 -12.06 7.23
C TRP A 4 40.28 -11.60 7.74
N MET A 5 39.61 -12.17 8.76
CA MET A 5 39.78 -13.27 9.76
C MET A 5 38.33 -13.67 10.18
N SER A 6 37.84 -14.91 10.29
CA SER A 6 38.18 -16.14 11.04
C SER A 6 38.11 -16.08 12.58
N ARG A 7 37.04 -16.68 13.16
CA ARG A 7 36.99 -17.73 14.22
C ARG A 7 36.00 -17.47 15.37
N ALA A 8 34.96 -18.30 15.46
CA ALA A 8 34.52 -18.98 16.69
C ALA A 8 33.44 -20.03 16.36
N CYS A 9 33.81 -21.31 16.53
CA CYS A 9 32.98 -22.45 16.98
C CYS A 9 33.62 -23.74 16.45
N GLY A 10 34.56 -24.25 17.24
CA GLY A 10 35.15 -25.56 17.00
C GLY A 10 34.16 -26.66 17.38
N PHE A 11 33.92 -27.58 16.45
CA PHE A 11 33.65 -28.98 16.77
C PHE A 11 34.32 -29.84 15.70
N ARG A 12 35.20 -30.75 16.15
CA ARG A 12 35.80 -31.81 15.34
C ARG A 12 34.82 -32.96 15.24
N PHE A 13 34.60 -33.50 14.05
CA PHE A 13 34.34 -34.92 13.89
C PHE A 13 35.29 -35.55 12.88
N SER A 14 35.77 -36.73 13.27
CA SER A 14 36.87 -37.50 12.71
C SER A 14 36.54 -38.11 11.35
N SER A 15 37.54 -38.09 10.49
CA SER A 15 37.64 -38.78 9.21
C SER A 15 37.69 -40.30 9.35
N LYS A 16 36.89 -41.02 8.55
CA LYS A 16 37.35 -42.26 7.92
C LYS A 16 36.72 -42.42 6.54
N VAL A 17 37.56 -42.17 5.55
CA VAL A 17 37.38 -42.43 4.12
C VAL A 17 37.42 -43.93 3.86
N ARG A 18 36.53 -44.42 2.98
CA ARG A 18 36.88 -45.50 2.04
C ARG A 18 36.13 -45.29 0.72
N LYS A 19 36.91 -45.04 -0.34
CA LYS A 19 36.52 -45.03 -1.75
C LYS A 19 36.30 -46.47 -2.24
N CYS A 20 35.37 -46.66 -3.18
CA CYS A 20 35.52 -47.51 -4.38
C CYS A 20 34.35 -47.23 -5.35
N ASP A 21 34.67 -46.45 -6.39
CA ASP A 21 34.43 -46.58 -7.83
C ASP A 21 33.10 -47.03 -8.48
N ASN A 22 32.84 -46.32 -9.59
CA ASN A 22 32.04 -46.61 -10.79
C ASN A 22 30.57 -46.17 -10.89
N ALA A 23 30.42 -45.08 -11.66
CA ALA A 23 29.60 -44.93 -12.88
C ALA A 23 28.07 -45.12 -12.85
N THR A 24 27.44 -44.11 -13.45
CA THR A 24 26.20 -44.10 -14.28
C THR A 24 24.89 -43.61 -13.66
N ALA A 25 24.38 -42.57 -14.33
CA ALA A 25 23.03 -42.01 -14.48
C ALA A 25 21.82 -42.68 -13.79
N TYR A 26 20.90 -41.83 -13.32
CA TYR A 26 19.46 -42.10 -13.43
C TYR A 26 18.69 -40.87 -13.92
N CYS A 27 18.02 -41.07 -15.05
CA CYS A 27 16.87 -40.34 -15.54
C CYS A 27 15.83 -41.41 -15.96
N VAL A 28 14.55 -41.03 -15.92
CA VAL A 28 13.39 -41.54 -16.68
C VAL A 28 12.47 -42.65 -16.08
N ARG A 29 11.17 -42.27 -16.01
CA ARG A 29 9.82 -42.93 -16.14
C ARG A 29 9.75 -44.30 -16.89
N PRO A 30 8.62 -45.08 -17.06
CA PRO A 30 7.17 -44.72 -17.21
C PRO A 30 6.12 -45.76 -16.66
N PHE A 31 4.78 -45.54 -16.67
CA PHE A 31 3.76 -45.92 -17.70
C PHE A 31 2.37 -45.37 -17.23
N THR A 32 1.66 -44.45 -17.91
CA THR A 32 0.59 -44.61 -18.94
C THR A 32 -0.52 -45.65 -18.66
N HIS A 33 -1.80 -45.24 -18.51
CA HIS A 33 -2.86 -45.26 -19.55
C HIS A 33 -4.28 -45.01 -18.98
N LEU A 34 -5.10 -44.28 -19.75
CA LEU A 34 -6.56 -44.13 -19.64
C LEU A 34 -7.31 -45.47 -19.60
N ALA A 35 -8.35 -45.56 -18.76
CA ALA A 35 -9.58 -46.30 -19.09
C ALA A 35 -10.81 -45.73 -18.35
N ARG A 36 -11.87 -45.49 -19.13
CA ARG A 36 -13.25 -45.10 -18.76
C ARG A 36 -13.82 -45.89 -17.56
N TRP A 37 -14.65 -45.25 -16.73
CA TRP A 37 -15.81 -45.96 -16.18
C TRP A 37 -17.04 -45.06 -15.95
N LYS A 38 -18.19 -45.62 -16.34
CA LYS A 38 -19.52 -45.05 -16.46
C LYS A 38 -20.17 -44.80 -15.10
N ALA A 39 -21.11 -43.88 -15.10
CA ALA A 39 -22.08 -43.69 -14.03
C ALA A 39 -22.82 -44.99 -13.69
N ASP A 40 -22.97 -45.26 -12.40
CA ASP A 40 -24.09 -46.05 -11.90
C ASP A 40 -24.67 -45.37 -10.65
N HIS A 41 -26.00 -45.22 -10.67
CA HIS A 41 -26.80 -44.57 -9.66
C HIS A 41 -27.21 -45.60 -8.61
N SER A 42 -26.59 -45.57 -7.43
CA SER A 42 -27.27 -46.00 -6.20
C SER A 42 -26.51 -45.67 -4.92
N SER A 43 -27.27 -45.25 -3.90
CA SER A 43 -26.97 -45.20 -2.46
C SER A 43 -26.44 -43.89 -1.84
N ASN A 44 -27.38 -43.20 -1.16
CA ASN A 44 -27.30 -42.59 0.17
C ASN A 44 -26.17 -41.64 0.61
N ARG A 45 -25.33 -41.10 -0.28
CA ARG A 45 -24.43 -39.97 0.07
C ARG A 45 -24.92 -38.56 -0.32
N CYS A 46 -26.10 -38.42 -0.93
CA CYS A 46 -26.61 -37.11 -1.36
C CYS A 46 -27.36 -36.29 -0.29
N ARG A 47 -27.53 -36.76 0.96
CA ARG A 47 -28.26 -35.97 1.98
C ARG A 47 -27.40 -35.05 2.85
N ALA A 48 -26.07 -35.14 2.80
CA ALA A 48 -25.19 -34.27 3.59
C ALA A 48 -24.69 -33.03 2.82
N LEU A 49 -24.77 -33.02 1.49
CA LEU A 49 -24.32 -31.90 0.65
C LEU A 49 -25.44 -30.87 0.35
N ASP A 50 -26.72 -31.28 0.43
CA ASP A 50 -27.85 -30.35 0.26
C ASP A 50 -28.06 -29.41 1.46
N GLN A 51 -27.64 -29.80 2.67
CA GLN A 51 -27.85 -28.99 3.86
C GLN A 51 -26.85 -27.82 3.99
N ALA A 52 -25.66 -27.95 3.39
CA ALA A 52 -24.66 -26.89 3.31
C ALA A 52 -25.00 -25.85 2.25
N ALA A 53 -25.53 -26.27 1.09
CA ALA A 53 -25.92 -25.37 0.00
C ALA A 53 -27.14 -24.49 0.35
N VAL A 54 -28.12 -25.03 1.07
CA VAL A 54 -29.30 -24.27 1.52
C VAL A 54 -28.97 -23.25 2.63
N THR A 55 -27.90 -23.49 3.40
CA THR A 55 -27.43 -22.53 4.42
C THR A 55 -26.65 -21.38 3.79
N PHE A 56 -25.88 -21.64 2.73
CA PHE A 56 -25.15 -20.63 1.97
C PHE A 56 -26.09 -19.68 1.19
N LEU A 57 -27.15 -20.22 0.57
CA LEU A 57 -28.18 -19.44 -0.12
C LEU A 57 -29.08 -18.61 0.83
N LYS A 58 -29.23 -19.02 2.10
CA LYS A 58 -29.95 -18.23 3.11
C LYS A 58 -29.11 -17.09 3.71
N LEU A 59 -27.78 -17.17 3.62
CA LEU A 59 -26.86 -16.12 4.06
C LEU A 59 -26.64 -15.06 2.97
N SER A 60 -26.63 -15.45 1.69
CA SER A 60 -26.53 -14.50 0.58
C SER A 60 -27.79 -13.65 0.38
N GLY A 61 -28.98 -14.21 0.64
CA GLY A 61 -30.24 -13.45 0.59
C GLY A 61 -30.38 -12.35 1.65
N ARG A 62 -29.79 -12.53 2.85
CA ARG A 62 -29.89 -11.54 3.96
C ARG A 62 -28.95 -10.34 3.83
N ILE A 63 -27.99 -10.39 2.88
CA ILE A 63 -27.08 -9.29 2.60
C ILE A 63 -27.74 -8.28 1.63
N ILE A 64 -28.67 -8.74 0.79
CA ILE A 64 -29.38 -7.88 -0.18
C ILE A 64 -30.54 -7.12 0.51
N ASP A 65 -31.22 -7.73 1.48
CA ASP A 65 -32.34 -7.07 2.19
C ASP A 65 -31.89 -5.92 3.12
N ASN A 66 -30.65 -5.96 3.67
CA ASN A 66 -30.14 -4.92 4.57
C ASN A 66 -29.67 -3.63 3.87
N LEU A 67 -29.70 -3.57 2.53
CA LEU A 67 -29.38 -2.37 1.75
C LEU A 67 -30.63 -1.57 1.34
N GLN A 68 -31.84 -2.09 1.57
CA GLN A 68 -33.10 -1.41 1.27
C GLN A 68 -33.71 -0.61 2.44
N ASP A 69 -33.20 -0.78 3.67
CA ASP A 69 -33.72 -0.08 4.87
C ASP A 69 -33.00 1.24 5.21
N CYS A 70 -31.98 1.65 4.45
CA CYS A 70 -31.33 2.95 4.61
C CYS A 70 -32.09 4.04 3.84
N GLY A 71 -33.21 4.47 4.40
CA GLY A 71 -34.12 5.45 3.83
C GLY A 71 -33.46 6.76 3.39
N VAL A 72 -33.41 6.96 2.08
CA VAL A 72 -33.24 8.25 1.42
C VAL A 72 -34.22 8.31 0.27
N LEU A 73 -35.49 8.65 0.56
CA LEU A 73 -36.40 9.42 -0.31
C LEU A 73 -37.81 9.39 0.31
N HIS A 74 -38.12 10.37 1.14
CA HIS A 74 -39.52 10.74 1.41
C HIS A 74 -39.59 12.22 1.80
N CYS A 75 -39.96 13.07 0.85
CA CYS A 75 -40.58 14.36 1.13
C CYS A 75 -41.53 14.73 -0.02
N LEU A 76 -42.80 14.96 0.36
CA LEU A 76 -43.95 15.58 -0.33
C LEU A 76 -44.89 14.71 -1.21
N PRO A 77 -46.19 14.62 -0.84
CA PRO A 77 -47.27 14.30 -1.76
C PRO A 77 -48.02 15.59 -2.17
N GLY A 78 -48.16 15.82 -3.48
CA GLY A 78 -48.98 16.90 -4.03
C GLY A 78 -49.49 16.52 -5.41
N ARG A 79 -50.81 16.29 -5.52
CA ARG A 79 -51.54 16.03 -6.77
C ARG A 79 -51.31 17.17 -7.77
N VAL A 80 -50.99 16.83 -9.03
CA VAL A 80 -51.33 17.68 -10.19
C VAL A 80 -51.76 16.79 -11.36
N ASN A 81 -52.86 17.20 -11.99
CA ASN A 81 -53.59 16.55 -13.07
C ASN A 81 -52.82 16.41 -14.38
N ALA A 82 -53.27 15.48 -15.20
CA ALA A 82 -52.92 15.28 -16.60
C ALA A 82 -53.01 16.58 -17.42
N VAL A 83 -51.89 16.97 -18.05
CA VAL A 83 -51.91 17.78 -19.28
C VAL A 83 -50.65 17.55 -20.11
N ASN A 84 -50.89 17.25 -21.40
CA ASN A 84 -50.05 17.45 -22.58
C ASN A 84 -48.74 16.65 -22.73
N ALA A 85 -48.83 15.66 -23.62
CA ALA A 85 -47.71 15.04 -24.31
C ALA A 85 -46.90 16.10 -25.07
N VAL A 86 -45.67 16.32 -24.62
CA VAL A 86 -44.61 16.96 -25.39
C VAL A 86 -43.54 15.90 -25.60
N ASN A 87 -43.23 15.62 -26.87
CA ASN A 87 -42.24 14.64 -27.31
C ASN A 87 -40.91 14.81 -26.57
N MET A 88 -40.54 13.79 -25.78
CA MET A 88 -39.17 13.58 -25.30
C MET A 88 -38.35 12.96 -26.43
N PRO A 89 -37.11 13.40 -26.71
CA PRO A 89 -36.23 12.72 -27.63
C PRO A 89 -35.90 11.32 -27.09
N ASN A 90 -35.79 10.37 -28.02
CA ASN A 90 -35.44 8.97 -27.81
C ASN A 90 -34.37 8.82 -26.72
N GLN A 91 -34.68 8.07 -25.67
CA GLN A 91 -33.69 7.59 -24.72
C GLN A 91 -32.73 6.69 -25.51
N THR A 92 -31.51 7.16 -25.70
CA THR A 92 -30.42 6.33 -26.21
C THR A 92 -30.22 5.20 -25.22
N GLU A 93 -30.69 3.99 -25.56
CA GLU A 93 -30.47 2.78 -24.78
C GLU A 93 -28.96 2.57 -24.62
N LEU A 94 -28.46 2.72 -23.38
CA LEU A 94 -27.12 2.25 -23.03
C LEU A 94 -27.08 0.74 -23.29
N PRO A 95 -26.09 0.21 -24.03
CA PRO A 95 -26.05 -1.20 -24.37
C PRO A 95 -26.00 -2.06 -23.11
N MET A 96 -26.98 -2.97 -22.95
CA MET A 96 -27.03 -3.91 -21.84
C MET A 96 -25.77 -4.79 -21.86
N ILE A 97 -24.90 -4.62 -20.86
CA ILE A 97 -23.77 -5.52 -20.62
C ILE A 97 -24.36 -6.91 -20.36
N SER A 98 -23.86 -7.94 -21.04
CA SER A 98 -24.34 -9.32 -20.85
C SER A 98 -24.11 -9.77 -19.40
N GLN A 99 -25.03 -10.55 -18.82
CA GLN A 99 -24.94 -10.99 -17.42
C GLN A 99 -23.60 -11.65 -17.07
N ASP A 100 -22.99 -12.39 -18.01
CA ASP A 100 -21.66 -12.98 -17.84
C ASP A 100 -20.52 -11.94 -17.77
N LYS A 101 -20.63 -10.84 -18.52
CA LYS A 101 -19.66 -9.74 -18.45
C LYS A 101 -19.84 -8.94 -17.16
N GLN A 102 -21.09 -8.75 -16.72
CA GLN A 102 -21.42 -8.12 -15.45
C GLN A 102 -20.85 -8.94 -14.28
N ARG A 103 -21.04 -10.26 -14.29
CA ARG A 103 -20.49 -11.16 -13.26
C ARG A 103 -18.96 -11.15 -13.24
N ARG A 104 -18.29 -11.16 -14.41
CA ARG A 104 -16.83 -11.04 -14.48
C ARG A 104 -16.31 -9.70 -13.97
N PHE A 105 -17.02 -8.62 -14.25
CA PHE A 105 -16.68 -7.31 -13.70
C PHE A 105 -16.87 -7.27 -12.18
N GLU A 106 -17.92 -7.90 -11.66
CA GLU A 106 -18.13 -8.10 -10.22
C GLU A 106 -17.04 -8.99 -9.60
N GLU A 107 -16.63 -10.07 -10.27
CA GLU A 107 -15.52 -10.95 -9.88
C GLU A 107 -14.19 -10.18 -9.87
N ASP A 108 -13.86 -9.37 -10.89
CA ASP A 108 -12.66 -8.52 -10.93
C ASP A 108 -12.67 -7.45 -9.82
N LEU A 109 -13.85 -6.88 -9.52
CA LEU A 109 -14.03 -5.98 -8.38
C LEU A 109 -13.77 -6.71 -7.08
N ILE A 110 -14.32 -7.91 -6.90
CA ILE A 110 -14.10 -8.79 -5.74
C ILE A 110 -12.63 -9.16 -5.62
N ASP A 111 -11.94 -9.51 -6.70
CA ASP A 111 -10.50 -9.78 -6.71
C ASP A 111 -9.70 -8.53 -6.30
N SER A 112 -10.10 -7.34 -6.76
CA SER A 112 -9.52 -6.07 -6.28
C SER A 112 -9.81 -5.82 -4.78
N TYR A 113 -10.95 -6.26 -4.25
CA TYR A 113 -11.25 -6.24 -2.81
C TYR A 113 -10.43 -7.30 -2.04
N ASP A 114 -10.20 -8.47 -2.63
CA ASP A 114 -9.45 -9.58 -2.06
C ASP A 114 -7.95 -9.28 -2.05
N GLU A 115 -7.38 -8.69 -3.11
CA GLU A 115 -6.01 -8.15 -3.13
C GLU A 115 -5.77 -7.13 -1.99
N GLU A 116 -6.78 -6.33 -1.65
CA GLU A 116 -6.71 -5.40 -0.53
C GLU A 116 -6.71 -6.08 0.84
N LEU A 117 -7.54 -7.13 0.97
CA LEU A 117 -7.61 -8.00 2.14
C LEU A 117 -6.34 -8.86 2.28
N GLU A 118 -5.73 -9.27 1.17
CA GLU A 118 -4.51 -10.05 1.04
C GLU A 118 -3.26 -9.25 1.38
N MET A 119 -3.20 -7.96 1.01
CA MET A 119 -2.14 -7.06 1.45
C MET A 119 -2.20 -6.74 2.96
N GLU A 120 -3.29 -7.10 3.65
CA GLU A 120 -3.36 -7.16 5.12
C GLU A 120 -3.08 -8.56 5.69
N VAL A 121 -2.88 -9.61 4.88
CA VAL A 121 -2.37 -10.92 5.35
C VAL A 121 -0.99 -10.78 5.99
N ASP A 122 -0.24 -9.73 5.62
CA ASP A 122 0.99 -9.31 6.31
C ASP A 122 0.73 -9.09 7.82
N ASP A 123 -0.46 -8.65 8.26
CA ASP A 123 -0.85 -8.51 9.67
C ASP A 123 -1.57 -9.76 10.24
N ARG A 124 -1.85 -10.80 9.43
CA ARG A 124 -2.64 -11.99 9.83
C ARG A 124 -1.83 -13.10 10.50
N ILE A 125 -0.50 -13.16 10.35
CA ILE A 125 0.28 -14.34 10.80
C ILE A 125 0.41 -14.42 12.34
N LEU A 126 0.05 -13.38 13.08
CA LEU A 126 0.23 -13.34 14.54
C LEU A 126 -0.92 -13.93 15.37
N ASP A 127 -2.13 -14.08 14.81
CA ASP A 127 -3.30 -14.52 15.57
C ASP A 127 -3.78 -15.89 15.09
N GLY A 128 -3.01 -16.94 15.40
CA GLY A 128 -3.37 -18.32 15.06
C GLY A 128 -4.78 -18.68 15.53
N ASP A 129 -5.60 -19.24 14.63
CA ASP A 129 -6.95 -19.84 14.81
C ASP A 129 -7.97 -19.16 15.77
N GLY A 130 -7.65 -17.98 16.31
CA GLY A 130 -8.51 -17.20 17.17
C GLY A 130 -9.43 -16.35 16.33
N ALA A 131 -10.71 -16.70 16.29
CA ALA A 131 -11.73 -15.90 15.63
C ALA A 131 -11.71 -14.45 16.15
N PHE A 132 -11.34 -13.48 15.30
CA PHE A 132 -11.50 -12.05 15.58
C PHE A 132 -12.88 -11.78 16.20
N SER A 133 -12.92 -10.98 17.28
CA SER A 133 -14.19 -10.55 17.87
C SER A 133 -15.08 -9.90 16.81
N ALA A 134 -16.40 -9.98 16.98
CA ALA A 134 -17.35 -9.35 16.06
C ALA A 134 -17.06 -7.84 15.91
N GLU A 135 -16.68 -7.19 17.00
CA GLU A 135 -16.26 -5.78 17.01
C GLU A 135 -15.02 -5.51 16.16
N ALA A 136 -13.97 -6.35 16.26
CA ALA A 136 -12.76 -6.20 15.47
C ALA A 136 -13.02 -6.38 13.96
N ARG A 137 -13.92 -7.31 13.60
CA ARG A 137 -14.37 -7.49 12.21
C ARG A 137 -15.11 -6.26 11.69
N GLU A 138 -15.98 -5.68 12.50
CA GLU A 138 -16.73 -4.48 12.11
C GLU A 138 -15.84 -3.26 11.96
N GLN A 139 -14.92 -3.02 12.90
CA GLN A 139 -13.92 -1.95 12.79
C GLN A 139 -13.05 -2.10 11.55
N ARG A 140 -12.72 -3.33 11.16
CA ARG A 140 -11.97 -3.61 9.93
C ARG A 140 -12.77 -3.23 8.69
N LYS A 141 -14.06 -3.56 8.62
CA LYS A 141 -14.94 -3.16 7.50
C LYS A 141 -15.03 -1.63 7.39
N ILE A 142 -15.23 -0.95 8.53
CA ILE A 142 -15.27 0.52 8.57
C ILE A 142 -13.96 1.11 8.05
N TYR A 143 -12.82 0.59 8.48
CA TYR A 143 -11.51 1.06 8.02
C TYR A 143 -11.37 0.94 6.49
N PHE A 144 -11.70 -0.21 5.91
CA PHE A 144 -11.59 -0.40 4.47
C PHE A 144 -12.54 0.51 3.70
N ARG A 145 -13.80 0.60 4.12
CA ARG A 145 -14.78 1.50 3.49
C ARG A 145 -14.27 2.94 3.43
N GLU A 146 -13.74 3.46 4.54
CA GLU A 146 -13.16 4.80 4.57
C GLU A 146 -11.88 4.90 3.76
N LEU A 147 -11.03 3.87 3.77
CA LEU A 147 -9.80 3.86 2.97
C LEU A 147 -10.12 3.93 1.47
N PHE A 148 -11.06 3.13 0.98
CA PHE A 148 -11.52 3.17 -0.42
C PHE A 148 -12.03 4.55 -0.80
N ARG A 149 -12.90 5.14 0.04
CA ARG A 149 -13.42 6.49 -0.18
C ARG A 149 -12.29 7.51 -0.30
N LEU A 150 -11.33 7.47 0.62
CA LEU A 150 -10.19 8.39 0.62
C LEU A 150 -9.23 8.14 -0.55
N GLN A 151 -9.08 6.89 -1.01
CA GLN A 151 -8.28 6.57 -2.19
C GLN A 151 -8.94 7.07 -3.48
N GLY A 152 -10.27 7.04 -3.57
CA GLY A 152 -11.00 7.69 -4.67
C GLY A 152 -10.72 9.20 -4.71
N GLU A 153 -10.71 9.86 -3.55
CA GLU A 153 -10.35 11.28 -3.46
C GLU A 153 -8.87 11.56 -3.78
N LEU A 154 -7.96 10.63 -3.45
CA LEU A 154 -6.55 10.73 -3.85
C LEU A 154 -6.38 10.65 -5.39
N VAL A 155 -7.20 9.86 -6.08
CA VAL A 155 -7.20 9.83 -7.56
C VAL A 155 -7.64 11.19 -8.12
N LYS A 156 -8.70 11.79 -7.58
CA LYS A 156 -9.13 13.15 -7.98
C LYS A 156 -8.03 14.18 -7.72
N LEU A 157 -7.38 14.12 -6.57
CA LEU A 157 -6.24 14.98 -6.23
C LEU A 157 -5.12 14.82 -7.26
N GLN A 158 -4.78 13.58 -7.65
CA GLN A 158 -3.76 13.31 -8.64
C GLN A 158 -4.10 13.94 -9.99
N ASP A 159 -5.32 13.75 -10.48
CA ASP A 159 -5.73 14.25 -11.78
C ASP A 159 -5.71 15.78 -11.80
N TRP A 160 -6.13 16.41 -10.71
CA TRP A 160 -5.98 17.85 -10.51
C TRP A 160 -4.52 18.30 -10.48
N VAL A 161 -3.63 17.58 -9.79
CA VAL A 161 -2.19 17.90 -9.75
C VAL A 161 -1.60 17.90 -11.16
N VAL A 162 -1.92 16.89 -11.97
CA VAL A 162 -1.47 16.79 -13.36
C VAL A 162 -2.03 17.95 -14.20
N ALA A 163 -3.34 18.21 -14.12
CA ALA A 163 -4.00 19.24 -14.92
C ALA A 163 -3.53 20.66 -14.57
N SER A 164 -3.30 20.94 -13.29
CA SER A 164 -2.86 22.25 -12.80
C SER A 164 -1.34 22.46 -12.88
N GLY A 165 -0.57 21.39 -13.10
CA GLY A 165 0.89 21.44 -12.98
C GLY A 165 1.39 21.66 -11.55
N HIS A 166 0.55 21.40 -10.54
CA HIS A 166 0.90 21.57 -9.13
C HIS A 166 2.10 20.69 -8.75
N ARG A 167 2.90 21.15 -7.78
CA ARG A 167 4.09 20.45 -7.29
C ARG A 167 3.94 20.17 -5.81
N LEU A 168 3.83 18.90 -5.45
CA LEU A 168 3.58 18.50 -4.07
C LEU A 168 4.71 17.65 -3.51
N VAL A 169 5.27 18.08 -2.38
CA VAL A 169 6.21 17.31 -1.56
C VAL A 169 5.53 16.95 -0.24
N VAL A 170 5.53 15.66 0.09
CA VAL A 170 5.03 15.18 1.38
C VAL A 170 6.15 14.43 2.10
N ILE A 171 6.51 14.90 3.29
CA ILE A 171 7.59 14.36 4.10
C ILE A 171 7.01 13.50 5.22
N PHE A 172 7.45 12.26 5.29
CA PHE A 172 7.08 11.33 6.36
C PHE A 172 8.28 11.12 7.28
N GLU A 173 8.24 11.73 8.46
CA GLU A 173 9.17 11.52 9.56
C GLU A 173 8.45 10.90 10.76
N GLY A 174 9.23 10.46 11.75
CA GLY A 174 8.71 9.81 12.94
C GLY A 174 9.57 8.64 13.38
N ARG A 175 9.23 8.08 14.55
CA ARG A 175 10.00 7.00 15.16
C ARG A 175 10.10 5.76 14.27
N ASP A 176 11.09 4.92 14.57
CA ASP A 176 11.16 3.59 13.98
C ASP A 176 9.95 2.78 14.43
N ALA A 177 9.43 1.97 13.51
CA ALA A 177 8.16 1.27 13.64
C ALA A 177 6.88 2.13 13.77
N ALA A 178 6.95 3.46 13.65
CA ALA A 178 5.76 4.33 13.78
C ALA A 178 4.68 4.16 12.70
N GLY A 179 4.99 3.54 11.56
CA GLY A 179 4.01 3.19 10.53
C GLY A 179 4.05 4.04 9.25
N LYS A 180 5.10 4.85 9.06
CA LYS A 180 5.34 5.72 7.88
C LYS A 180 5.15 4.99 6.55
N GLY A 181 5.96 3.95 6.29
CA GLY A 181 5.87 3.18 5.04
C GLY A 181 4.51 2.51 4.83
N GLY A 182 3.78 2.20 5.90
CA GLY A 182 2.40 1.71 5.80
C GLY A 182 1.42 2.78 5.32
N ALA A 183 1.56 4.02 5.79
CA ALA A 183 0.77 5.15 5.31
C ALA A 183 1.11 5.49 3.86
N ILE A 184 2.41 5.56 3.52
CA ILE A 184 2.88 5.78 2.14
C ILE A 184 2.31 4.72 1.21
N LYS A 185 2.42 3.43 1.58
CA LYS A 185 1.87 2.32 0.79
C LYS A 185 0.39 2.51 0.50
N ARG A 186 -0.41 2.94 1.48
CA ARG A 186 -1.85 3.17 1.29
C ARG A 186 -2.18 4.40 0.45
N ILE A 187 -1.34 5.44 0.51
CA ILE A 187 -1.47 6.62 -0.36
C ILE A 187 -1.18 6.24 -1.82
N THR A 188 -0.06 5.55 -2.07
CA THR A 188 0.39 5.26 -3.44
C THR A 188 -0.37 4.11 -4.11
N GLN A 189 -1.11 3.32 -3.34
CA GLN A 189 -1.71 2.06 -3.81
C GLN A 189 -2.58 2.20 -5.06
N ARG A 190 -3.33 3.30 -5.17
CA ARG A 190 -4.27 3.56 -6.29
C ARG A 190 -3.83 4.73 -7.18
N LEU A 191 -2.61 5.23 -6.97
CA LEU A 191 -2.07 6.35 -7.73
C LEU A 191 -1.18 5.85 -8.87
N ASN A 192 -1.20 6.58 -9.97
CA ASN A 192 -0.30 6.39 -11.10
C ASN A 192 1.14 6.64 -10.65
N PRO A 193 2.04 5.63 -10.72
CA PRO A 193 3.42 5.77 -10.24
C PRO A 193 4.26 6.77 -11.05
N ARG A 194 3.79 7.20 -12.23
CA ARG A 194 4.42 8.28 -13.01
C ARG A 194 4.12 9.66 -12.45
N VAL A 195 3.03 9.81 -11.72
CA VAL A 195 2.59 11.07 -11.11
C VAL A 195 3.01 11.13 -9.65
N CYS A 196 2.74 10.05 -8.90
CA CYS A 196 3.08 9.95 -7.49
C CYS A 196 4.20 8.93 -7.27
N ARG A 197 5.38 9.41 -6.85
CA ARG A 197 6.55 8.56 -6.59
C ARG A 197 7.04 8.67 -5.16
N VAL A 198 7.68 7.60 -4.67
CA VAL A 198 8.29 7.54 -3.34
C VAL A 198 9.79 7.78 -3.45
N ALA A 199 10.31 8.73 -2.69
CA ALA A 199 11.73 8.94 -2.50
C ALA A 199 12.17 8.31 -1.16
N ALA A 200 12.83 7.15 -1.23
CA ALA A 200 13.37 6.43 -0.08
C ALA A 200 14.87 6.23 -0.27
N LEU A 201 15.67 7.22 0.16
CA LEU A 201 17.11 7.23 -0.09
C LEU A 201 17.85 6.35 0.94
N PRO A 202 18.83 5.54 0.52
CA PRO A 202 19.70 4.82 1.46
C PRO A 202 20.66 5.79 2.17
N ALA A 203 21.46 5.26 3.10
CA ALA A 203 22.55 6.00 3.72
C ALA A 203 23.47 6.66 2.67
N PRO A 204 23.95 7.90 2.91
CA PRO A 204 24.75 8.62 1.93
C PRO A 204 26.08 7.91 1.67
N ASN A 205 26.43 7.77 0.40
CA ASN A 205 27.73 7.25 -0.04
C ASN A 205 28.86 8.27 0.21
N ASN A 206 30.12 7.87 0.00
CA ASN A 206 31.29 8.71 0.28
C ASN A 206 31.29 10.04 -0.47
N ARG A 207 30.74 10.08 -1.70
CA ARG A 207 30.63 11.32 -2.49
C ARG A 207 29.50 12.20 -1.97
N GLU A 208 28.35 11.62 -1.65
CA GLU A 208 27.20 12.38 -1.10
C GLU A 208 27.54 13.00 0.26
N ARG A 209 28.42 12.38 1.06
CA ARG A 209 28.90 12.92 2.33
C ARG A 209 29.76 14.18 2.18
N THR A 210 30.40 14.40 1.03
CA THR A 210 31.22 15.59 0.77
C THR A 210 30.48 16.67 -0.03
N GLN A 211 29.23 16.39 -0.42
CA GLN A 211 28.36 17.34 -1.11
C GLN A 211 27.66 18.27 -0.13
N TRP A 212 27.05 19.32 -0.68
CA TRP A 212 26.05 20.07 0.06
C TRP A 212 24.92 19.14 0.50
N TYR A 213 24.55 19.17 1.78
CA TYR A 213 23.67 18.16 2.38
C TYR A 213 22.33 17.97 1.65
N PHE A 214 21.73 19.06 1.19
CA PHE A 214 20.45 19.04 0.48
C PHE A 214 20.55 18.55 -0.97
N GLN A 215 21.75 18.51 -1.56
CA GLN A 215 21.96 18.23 -2.99
C GLN A 215 21.34 16.91 -3.43
N ARG A 216 21.52 15.83 -2.65
CA ARG A 216 20.96 14.51 -2.97
C ARG A 216 19.45 14.45 -2.87
N TYR A 217 18.82 15.33 -2.09
CA TYR A 217 17.37 15.39 -1.95
C TYR A 217 16.74 16.23 -3.06
N VAL A 218 17.43 17.29 -3.49
CA VAL A 218 16.98 18.20 -4.57
C VAL A 218 16.74 17.43 -5.87
N SER A 219 17.56 16.42 -6.18
CA SER A 219 17.36 15.57 -7.37
C SER A 219 16.06 14.77 -7.37
N HIS A 220 15.37 14.69 -6.25
CA HIS A 220 14.08 14.01 -6.12
C HIS A 220 12.90 14.95 -5.98
N LEU A 221 13.07 16.28 -6.04
CA LEU A 221 11.96 17.21 -5.97
C LEU A 221 11.00 17.07 -7.18
N PRO A 222 9.72 17.41 -7.03
CA PRO A 222 8.73 17.26 -8.10
C PRO A 222 8.93 18.26 -9.23
N ALA A 223 8.75 17.80 -10.46
CA ALA A 223 8.42 18.66 -11.60
C ALA A 223 6.91 19.00 -11.61
N GLY A 224 6.49 19.90 -12.51
CA GLY A 224 5.07 20.28 -12.64
C GLY A 224 4.18 19.06 -12.87
N GLY A 225 3.14 18.91 -12.04
CA GLY A 225 2.23 17.77 -12.10
C GLY A 225 2.74 16.52 -11.39
N GLU A 226 3.75 16.63 -10.53
CA GLU A 226 4.28 15.51 -9.74
C GLU A 226 3.99 15.63 -8.24
N ILE A 227 3.77 14.47 -7.62
CA ILE A 227 3.70 14.27 -6.18
C ILE A 227 4.89 13.41 -5.74
N VAL A 228 5.65 13.90 -4.76
CA VAL A 228 6.78 13.14 -4.21
C VAL A 228 6.59 12.91 -2.72
N LEU A 229 6.53 11.63 -2.34
CA LEU A 229 6.44 11.20 -0.95
C LEU A 229 7.83 10.80 -0.46
N PHE A 230 8.38 11.53 0.49
CA PHE A 230 9.67 11.23 1.11
C PHE A 230 9.47 10.27 2.29
N ASP A 231 9.94 9.02 2.17
CA ASP A 231 10.07 8.08 3.30
C ASP A 231 11.39 8.36 4.00
N ARG A 232 11.32 9.19 5.05
CA ARG A 232 12.43 10.03 5.54
C ARG A 232 12.92 11.04 4.51
N SER A 233 13.65 12.03 4.99
CA SER A 233 13.99 13.23 4.22
C SER A 233 15.33 13.82 4.66
N TRP A 234 15.56 15.10 4.35
CA TRP A 234 16.66 15.89 4.90
C TRP A 234 16.59 16.02 6.42
N TYR A 235 15.45 15.71 7.07
CA TYR A 235 15.35 15.65 8.52
C TYR A 235 16.08 14.46 9.17
N ASN A 236 16.70 13.57 8.38
CA ASN A 236 17.65 12.59 8.90
C ASN A 236 18.74 13.25 9.76
N ARG A 237 19.22 14.44 9.38
CA ARG A 237 20.20 15.22 10.16
C ARG A 237 19.67 15.67 11.51
N ALA A 238 18.40 16.06 11.57
CA ALA A 238 17.75 16.50 12.80
C ALA A 238 17.46 15.34 13.77
N GLY A 239 17.35 14.11 13.26
CA GLY A 239 17.00 12.92 14.02
C GLY A 239 18.16 11.94 14.16
N VAL A 240 18.24 10.96 13.25
CA VAL A 240 19.16 9.82 13.36
C VAL A 240 20.63 10.25 13.34
N GLU A 241 21.03 11.20 12.49
CA GLU A 241 22.44 11.61 12.43
C GLU A 241 22.87 12.31 13.72
N ARG A 242 21.98 13.12 14.33
CA ARG A 242 22.23 13.75 15.62
C ARG A 242 22.37 12.74 16.74
N VAL A 243 21.38 11.85 16.89
CA VAL A 243 21.32 10.91 18.02
C VAL A 243 22.43 9.85 17.94
N MET A 244 22.87 9.51 16.72
CA MET A 244 23.91 8.50 16.48
C MET A 244 25.30 9.09 16.22
N ASN A 245 25.46 10.41 16.33
CA ASN A 245 26.72 11.12 16.06
C ASN A 245 27.28 10.89 14.64
N PHE A 246 26.41 10.85 13.63
CA PHE A 246 26.81 10.79 12.21
C PHE A 246 27.02 12.16 11.58
N CYS A 247 26.66 13.23 12.29
CA CYS A 247 27.01 14.60 11.95
C CYS A 247 27.68 15.28 13.13
N THR A 248 28.53 16.26 12.84
CA THR A 248 29.13 17.15 13.84
C THR A 248 28.09 18.17 14.37
N ASP A 249 28.36 18.77 15.52
CA ASP A 249 27.52 19.85 16.07
C ASP A 249 27.43 21.04 15.09
N ALA A 250 28.53 21.35 14.40
CA ALA A 250 28.57 22.41 13.39
C ALA A 250 27.63 22.11 12.21
N GLU A 251 27.64 20.88 11.69
CA GLU A 251 26.73 20.47 10.61
C GLU A 251 25.26 20.43 11.03
N TYR A 252 24.99 20.05 12.28
CA TYR A 252 23.65 20.04 12.88
C TYR A 252 23.09 21.46 13.01
N GLU A 253 23.88 22.39 13.52
CA GLU A 253 23.48 23.80 13.63
C GLU A 253 23.35 24.47 12.27
N GLU A 254 24.25 24.17 11.33
CA GLU A 254 24.16 24.66 9.97
C GLU A 254 22.89 24.14 9.26
N PHE A 255 22.52 22.88 9.48
CA PHE A 255 21.25 22.34 8.98
C PHE A 255 20.04 23.14 9.47
N PHE A 256 19.99 23.51 10.76
CA PHE A 256 18.87 24.30 11.28
C PHE A 256 18.87 25.75 10.80
N ARG A 257 20.01 26.31 10.43
CA ARG A 257 20.06 27.61 9.74
C ARG A 257 19.53 27.49 8.32
N SER A 258 19.92 26.43 7.62
CA SER A 258 19.62 26.23 6.21
C SER A 258 18.20 25.69 5.93
N VAL A 259 17.66 24.77 6.73
CA VAL A 259 16.42 24.04 6.40
C VAL A 259 15.19 24.95 6.26
N PRO A 260 14.94 25.95 7.12
CA PRO A 260 13.77 26.81 6.94
C PRO A 260 13.89 27.67 5.68
N GLU A 261 15.09 28.17 5.37
CA GLU A 261 15.35 28.96 4.17
C GLU A 261 15.25 28.12 2.90
N PHE A 262 15.75 26.89 2.93
CA PHE A 262 15.58 25.91 1.86
C PHE A 262 14.11 25.65 1.57
N GLU A 263 13.30 25.35 2.59
CA GLU A 263 11.86 25.10 2.43
C GLU A 263 11.12 26.35 1.93
N LYS A 264 11.44 27.55 2.45
CA LYS A 264 10.90 28.82 1.93
C LYS A 264 11.26 29.06 0.47
N MET A 265 12.46 28.70 0.03
CA MET A 265 12.85 28.80 -1.39
C MET A 265 11.98 27.89 -2.25
N LEU A 266 11.71 26.66 -1.82
CA LEU A 266 10.84 25.73 -2.53
C LEU A 266 9.39 26.21 -2.60
N VAL A 267 8.85 26.69 -1.47
CA VAL A 267 7.48 27.23 -1.40
C VAL A 267 7.33 28.47 -2.28
N ARG A 268 8.28 29.40 -2.24
CA ARG A 268 8.28 30.58 -3.15
C ARG A 268 8.38 30.20 -4.63
N SER A 269 9.04 29.08 -4.93
CA SER A 269 9.09 28.52 -6.28
C SER A 269 7.74 27.95 -6.73
N GLY A 270 6.80 27.68 -5.81
CA GLY A 270 5.50 27.09 -6.08
C GLY A 270 5.42 25.58 -5.77
N VAL A 271 6.32 25.06 -4.93
CA VAL A 271 6.24 23.69 -4.39
C VAL A 271 5.50 23.73 -3.06
N GLN A 272 4.38 23.01 -2.95
CA GLN A 272 3.70 22.84 -1.68
C GLN A 272 4.41 21.75 -0.85
N ILE A 273 4.71 22.04 0.41
CA ILE A 273 5.38 21.11 1.33
C ILE A 273 4.47 20.77 2.49
N LEU A 274 4.24 19.48 2.73
CA LEU A 274 3.55 18.97 3.90
C LEU A 274 4.48 18.05 4.70
N LYS A 275 4.62 18.29 6.00
CA LYS A 275 5.52 17.53 6.88
C LYS A 275 4.74 16.81 7.95
N TYR A 276 4.87 15.49 8.00
CA TYR A 276 4.20 14.63 8.97
C TYR A 276 5.19 13.97 9.92
N TRP A 277 4.94 14.10 11.22
CA TRP A 277 5.63 13.34 12.27
C TRP A 277 4.70 12.26 12.83
N PHE A 278 5.04 10.99 12.59
CA PHE A 278 4.31 9.85 13.13
C PHE A 278 4.74 9.57 14.58
N SER A 279 3.82 9.79 15.51
CA SER A 279 4.04 9.65 16.96
C SER A 279 3.45 8.35 17.50
N ILE A 280 4.26 7.60 18.23
CA ILE A 280 3.86 6.38 18.97
C ILE A 280 4.44 6.44 20.39
N THR A 281 3.85 5.67 21.31
CA THR A 281 4.39 5.45 22.66
C THR A 281 5.56 4.48 22.63
N ASP A 282 6.37 4.44 23.70
CA ASP A 282 7.48 3.48 23.84
C ASP A 282 6.94 2.05 23.90
N ASP A 283 5.88 1.83 24.68
CA ASP A 283 5.21 0.53 24.77
C ASP A 283 4.76 0.01 23.40
N GLU A 284 4.14 0.88 22.58
CA GLU A 284 3.72 0.51 21.23
C GLU A 284 4.92 0.24 20.31
N GLN A 285 6.02 0.95 20.52
CA GLN A 285 7.26 0.69 19.79
C GLN A 285 7.83 -0.69 20.12
N GLU A 286 7.90 -1.06 21.41
CA GLU A 286 8.33 -2.40 21.84
C GLU A 286 7.45 -3.48 21.23
N VAL A 287 6.13 -3.36 21.35
CA VAL A 287 5.18 -4.33 20.79
C VAL A 287 5.43 -4.55 19.30
N ARG A 288 5.65 -3.46 18.53
CA ARG A 288 5.93 -3.56 17.10
C ARG A 288 7.30 -4.16 16.79
N PHE A 289 8.30 -3.95 17.64
CA PHE A 289 9.60 -4.59 17.50
C PHE A 289 9.50 -6.10 17.73
N GLN A 290 8.86 -6.53 18.81
CA GLN A 290 8.64 -7.96 19.09
C GLN A 290 7.85 -8.64 17.96
N ALA A 291 6.78 -8.01 17.49
CA ALA A 291 5.98 -8.52 16.38
C ALA A 291 6.82 -8.72 15.11
N ARG A 292 7.76 -7.81 14.80
CA ARG A 292 8.67 -7.94 13.64
C ARG A 292 9.74 -9.03 13.82
N ILE A 293 10.19 -9.25 15.06
CA ILE A 293 11.16 -10.32 15.37
C ILE A 293 10.51 -11.69 15.14
N GLN A 294 9.25 -11.83 15.54
CA GLN A 294 8.49 -13.08 15.48
C GLN A 294 7.90 -13.38 14.09
N ASP A 295 7.74 -12.37 13.22
CA ASP A 295 7.15 -12.50 11.89
C ASP A 295 8.21 -12.58 10.77
N PRO A 296 8.41 -13.75 10.12
CA PRO A 296 9.40 -13.93 9.04
C PRO A 296 9.22 -12.97 7.86
N LEU A 297 8.00 -12.52 7.57
CA LEU A 297 7.71 -11.59 6.46
C LEU A 297 8.07 -10.14 6.79
N LYS A 298 8.31 -9.83 8.07
CA LYS A 298 8.64 -8.49 8.56
C LYS A 298 10.04 -8.36 9.14
N GLN A 299 10.78 -9.45 9.30
CA GLN A 299 12.15 -9.44 9.84
C GLN A 299 13.11 -8.52 9.06
N TRP A 300 12.95 -8.42 7.74
CA TRP A 300 13.77 -7.51 6.91
C TRP A 300 13.59 -6.02 7.26
N LYS A 301 12.52 -5.65 7.97
CA LYS A 301 12.25 -4.28 8.46
C LYS A 301 13.02 -3.93 9.74
N LEU A 302 13.88 -4.84 10.22
CA LEU A 302 14.74 -4.65 11.38
C LEU A 302 16.19 -4.48 10.95
N SER A 303 16.82 -3.40 11.40
CA SER A 303 18.24 -3.16 11.27
C SER A 303 18.89 -3.05 12.66
N PRO A 304 20.22 -3.25 12.77
CA PRO A 304 20.93 -2.98 14.02
C PRO A 304 20.71 -1.55 14.55
N MET A 305 20.48 -0.59 13.64
CA MET A 305 20.20 0.80 13.99
C MET A 305 18.89 0.96 14.77
N ASP A 306 17.86 0.18 14.41
CA ASP A 306 16.55 0.27 15.05
C ASP A 306 16.58 -0.23 16.51
N LEU A 307 17.49 -1.16 16.83
CA LEU A 307 17.68 -1.63 18.22
C LEU A 307 18.40 -0.58 19.07
N GLU A 308 19.37 0.14 18.49
CA GLU A 308 20.02 1.27 19.15
C GLU A 308 19.08 2.46 19.32
N SER A 309 18.15 2.67 18.37
CA SER A 309 17.18 3.76 18.48
C SER A 309 16.20 3.55 19.63
N ARG A 310 15.82 2.29 19.91
CA ARG A 310 15.08 1.90 21.11
C ARG A 310 15.81 2.27 22.40
N ARG A 311 17.10 1.94 22.51
CA ARG A 311 17.92 2.29 23.71
C ARG A 311 18.02 3.79 23.95
N ARG A 312 17.97 4.60 22.88
CA ARG A 312 18.14 6.05 22.92
C ARG A 312 16.81 6.82 22.82
N TRP A 313 15.73 6.26 23.36
CA TRP A 313 14.37 6.82 23.25
C TRP A 313 14.29 8.31 23.61
N GLU A 314 14.87 8.69 24.74
CA GLU A 314 14.86 10.07 25.25
C GLU A 314 15.68 11.02 24.35
N ALA A 315 16.83 10.58 23.85
CA ALA A 315 17.63 11.37 22.92
C ALA A 315 16.88 11.65 21.61
N TYR A 316 16.13 10.67 21.09
CA TYR A 316 15.23 10.89 19.96
C TYR A 316 14.05 11.82 20.30
N THR A 317 13.57 11.77 21.53
CA THR A 317 12.50 12.66 22.01
C THR A 317 12.96 14.12 22.01
N HIS A 318 14.14 14.37 22.57
CA HIS A 318 14.76 15.69 22.56
C HIS A 318 15.06 16.17 21.12
N ALA A 319 15.62 15.29 20.27
CA ALA A 319 15.89 15.61 18.88
C ALA A 319 14.60 16.00 18.11
N LYS A 320 13.50 15.29 18.32
CA LYS A 320 12.17 15.63 17.78
C LYS A 320 11.72 17.01 18.24
N GLU A 321 11.80 17.33 19.53
CA GLU A 321 11.36 18.62 20.07
C GLU A 321 12.15 19.80 19.50
N VAL A 322 13.46 19.66 19.39
CA VAL A 322 14.32 20.65 18.74
C VAL A 322 13.97 20.76 17.26
N MET A 323 13.76 19.64 16.56
CA MET A 323 13.38 19.65 15.15
C MET A 323 12.07 20.41 14.91
N LEU A 324 11.01 20.06 15.64
CA LEU A 324 9.70 20.69 15.49
C LEU A 324 9.76 22.19 15.83
N SER A 325 10.42 22.56 16.94
CA SER A 325 10.50 23.97 17.36
C SER A 325 11.29 24.84 16.37
N ARG A 326 12.39 24.33 15.80
CA ARG A 326 13.27 25.13 14.93
C ARG A 326 12.90 25.11 13.45
N SER A 327 12.03 24.21 13.02
CA SER A 327 11.67 24.05 11.60
C SER A 327 10.17 24.07 11.31
N ASN A 328 9.31 24.32 12.31
CA ASN A 328 7.90 24.59 12.08
C ASN A 328 7.70 26.05 11.67
N ILE A 329 7.58 26.28 10.36
CA ILE A 329 7.37 27.61 9.78
C ILE A 329 5.97 27.70 9.15
N PRO A 330 5.36 28.91 9.06
CA PRO A 330 4.03 29.08 8.46
C PRO A 330 3.92 28.54 7.01
N GLU A 331 4.98 28.64 6.23
CA GLU A 331 5.04 28.21 4.83
C GLU A 331 5.13 26.68 4.67
N ALA A 332 5.63 25.99 5.69
CA ALA A 332 5.83 24.54 5.72
C ALA A 332 5.66 24.04 7.17
N PRO A 333 4.41 23.92 7.66
CA PRO A 333 4.16 23.50 9.03
C PRO A 333 4.38 22.01 9.23
N TRP A 334 4.63 21.63 10.48
CA TRP A 334 4.67 20.25 10.95
C TRP A 334 3.32 19.81 11.49
N TRP A 335 2.91 18.61 11.09
CA TRP A 335 1.69 17.95 11.56
C TRP A 335 2.03 16.66 12.28
N VAL A 336 1.52 16.49 13.51
CA VAL A 336 1.75 15.28 14.30
C VAL A 336 0.61 14.28 14.07
N VAL A 337 0.95 13.11 13.54
CA VAL A 337 0.02 12.01 13.33
C VAL A 337 0.08 11.08 14.54
N GLN A 338 -1.03 10.94 15.26
CA GLN A 338 -1.14 9.97 16.35
C GLN A 338 -1.21 8.56 15.77
N ALA A 339 -0.12 7.80 15.90
CA ALA A 339 0.14 6.61 15.11
C ALA A 339 0.11 5.29 15.89
N VAL A 340 -0.38 5.30 17.14
CA VAL A 340 -0.55 4.10 17.97
C VAL A 340 -1.52 3.13 17.29
N ASP A 341 -2.70 3.60 16.89
CA ASP A 341 -3.57 2.85 15.98
C ASP A 341 -3.15 3.10 14.53
N LYS A 342 -2.52 2.10 13.90
CA LYS A 342 -2.05 2.19 12.51
C LYS A 342 -3.17 2.52 11.52
N LYS A 343 -4.35 1.94 11.70
CA LYS A 343 -5.48 2.08 10.77
C LYS A 343 -6.02 3.49 10.82
N ARG A 344 -6.30 3.99 12.03
CA ARG A 344 -6.76 5.37 12.23
C ARG A 344 -5.72 6.40 11.78
N ALA A 345 -4.44 6.14 12.05
CA ALA A 345 -3.35 7.01 11.63
C ALA A 345 -3.27 7.16 10.11
N ARG A 346 -3.43 6.07 9.36
CA ARG A 346 -3.48 6.09 7.89
C ARG A 346 -4.66 6.94 7.39
N LEU A 347 -5.86 6.67 7.89
CA LEU A 347 -7.07 7.41 7.47
C LEU A 347 -6.95 8.89 7.77
N ASN A 348 -6.54 9.26 9.00
CA ASN A 348 -6.38 10.66 9.39
C ASN A 348 -5.27 11.36 8.61
N CYS A 349 -4.14 10.68 8.34
CA CYS A 349 -3.07 11.24 7.53
C CYS A 349 -3.53 11.52 6.09
N ILE A 350 -4.25 10.58 5.47
CA ILE A 350 -4.76 10.75 4.11
C ILE A 350 -5.83 11.85 4.07
N HIS A 351 -6.77 11.83 5.02
CA HIS A 351 -7.80 12.85 5.14
C HIS A 351 -7.20 14.25 5.32
N HIS A 352 -6.20 14.38 6.20
CA HIS A 352 -5.50 15.64 6.39
C HIS A 352 -4.76 16.06 5.12
N LEU A 353 -4.02 15.15 4.47
CA LEU A 353 -3.36 15.44 3.19
C LEU A 353 -4.32 16.02 2.16
N LEU A 354 -5.49 15.39 1.96
CA LEU A 354 -6.53 15.87 1.06
C LEU A 354 -7.03 17.27 1.47
N SER A 355 -7.24 17.52 2.77
CA SER A 355 -7.70 18.83 3.26
C SER A 355 -6.70 19.98 3.06
N GLN A 356 -5.40 19.66 2.92
CA GLN A 356 -4.35 20.68 2.75
C GLN A 356 -4.14 21.06 1.28
N VAL A 357 -4.63 20.28 0.33
CA VAL A 357 -4.43 20.53 -1.10
C VAL A 357 -5.74 21.07 -1.68
N PRO A 358 -5.73 22.21 -2.38
CA PRO A 358 -6.95 22.83 -2.91
C PRO A 358 -7.42 22.16 -4.23
N TYR A 359 -7.50 20.82 -4.24
CA TYR A 359 -7.91 20.08 -5.42
C TYR A 359 -9.42 20.16 -5.64
N HIS A 360 -9.81 19.99 -6.89
CA HIS A 360 -11.21 19.81 -7.30
C HIS A 360 -11.28 18.72 -8.34
N GLU A 361 -12.47 18.16 -8.53
CA GLU A 361 -12.71 17.13 -9.54
C GLU A 361 -12.51 17.72 -10.94
N ILE A 362 -11.78 16.98 -11.78
CA ILE A 362 -11.53 17.34 -13.17
C ILE A 362 -12.52 16.56 -14.04
N ASP A 363 -13.15 17.24 -15.00
CA ASP A 363 -14.04 16.57 -15.94
C ASP A 363 -13.24 15.67 -16.89
N HIS A 364 -13.61 14.40 -16.93
CA HIS A 364 -13.06 13.44 -17.87
C HIS A 364 -14.01 13.25 -19.06
N PRO A 365 -13.50 13.21 -20.30
CA PRO A 365 -14.34 12.88 -21.45
C PRO A 365 -14.91 11.48 -21.31
N ALA A 366 -16.14 11.27 -21.76
CA ALA A 366 -16.76 9.95 -21.79
C ALA A 366 -15.89 8.98 -22.61
N ILE A 367 -15.57 7.83 -22.04
CA ILE A 367 -14.80 6.79 -22.71
C ILE A 367 -15.79 5.89 -23.45
N GLU A 368 -15.78 5.97 -24.78
CA GLU A 368 -16.47 5.01 -25.63
C GLU A 368 -15.50 3.88 -26.00
N LEU A 369 -15.85 2.65 -25.66
CA LEU A 369 -15.08 1.48 -26.06
C LEU A 369 -15.39 1.20 -27.54
N PRO A 370 -14.44 1.40 -28.48
CA PRO A 370 -14.70 1.16 -29.88
C PRO A 370 -14.93 -0.32 -30.15
N ASP A 371 -15.72 -0.61 -31.17
CA ASP A 371 -15.89 -1.97 -31.65
C ASP A 371 -14.55 -2.58 -32.06
N ARG A 372 -14.41 -3.87 -31.76
CA ARG A 372 -13.23 -4.62 -32.16
C ARG A 372 -13.19 -4.74 -33.68
N VAL A 373 -12.09 -4.28 -34.29
CA VAL A 373 -11.80 -4.54 -35.71
C VAL A 373 -11.33 -5.98 -35.88
N TYR A 374 -12.01 -6.73 -36.76
CA TYR A 374 -11.63 -8.09 -37.14
C TYR A 374 -10.94 -8.05 -38.50
N ASN A 375 -9.76 -8.66 -38.58
CA ASN A 375 -9.03 -8.82 -39.84
C ASN A 375 -9.14 -10.29 -40.25
N ASP A 376 -9.82 -10.56 -41.36
CA ASP A 376 -10.07 -11.93 -41.85
C ASP A 376 -8.77 -12.70 -42.18
N ASP A 377 -7.72 -11.97 -42.55
CA ASP A 377 -6.40 -12.54 -42.88
C ASP A 377 -5.57 -12.92 -41.63
N TYR A 378 -6.02 -12.57 -40.43
CA TYR A 378 -5.29 -12.81 -39.18
C TYR A 378 -5.74 -14.10 -38.49
N LEU A 379 -4.86 -15.11 -38.50
CA LEU A 379 -5.01 -16.33 -37.71
C LEU A 379 -4.06 -16.29 -36.50
N ARG A 380 -4.62 -16.31 -35.29
CA ARG A 380 -3.82 -16.41 -34.07
C ARG A 380 -3.15 -17.78 -34.01
N GLN A 381 -1.83 -17.82 -34.08
CA GLN A 381 -1.07 -19.05 -33.90
C GLN A 381 -1.09 -19.47 -32.41
N PRO A 382 -1.15 -20.79 -32.11
CA PRO A 382 -1.06 -21.27 -30.75
C PRO A 382 0.30 -20.92 -30.13
N VAL A 383 0.28 -20.49 -28.87
CA VAL A 383 1.51 -20.21 -28.10
C VAL A 383 2.18 -21.55 -27.79
N PRO A 384 3.49 -21.72 -28.05
CA PRO A 384 4.20 -22.95 -27.69
C PRO A 384 4.10 -23.25 -26.20
N GLU A 385 3.81 -24.50 -25.83
CA GLU A 385 3.71 -24.92 -24.42
C GLU A 385 4.99 -24.62 -23.61
N SER A 386 6.15 -24.62 -24.27
CA SER A 386 7.45 -24.34 -23.64
C SER A 386 7.61 -22.92 -23.09
N ILE A 387 6.76 -21.98 -23.51
CA ILE A 387 6.77 -20.60 -23.03
C ILE A 387 5.52 -20.23 -22.22
N ILE A 388 4.61 -21.18 -22.04
CA ILE A 388 3.47 -21.03 -21.13
C ILE A 388 3.98 -21.23 -19.70
N VAL A 389 3.67 -20.29 -18.81
CA VAL A 389 3.96 -20.44 -17.38
C VAL A 389 3.18 -21.66 -16.88
N PRO A 390 3.85 -22.67 -16.30
CA PRO A 390 3.16 -23.86 -15.83
C PRO A 390 2.09 -23.52 -14.78
N GLU A 391 0.88 -24.04 -14.96
CA GLU A 391 -0.19 -23.94 -13.97
C GLU A 391 0.13 -24.86 -12.79
N ILE A 392 0.44 -24.26 -11.63
CA ILE A 392 0.77 -24.98 -10.39
C ILE A 392 -0.37 -24.93 -9.37
N TYR A 393 -1.29 -23.97 -9.49
CA TYR A 393 -2.37 -23.70 -8.53
C TYR A 393 -3.74 -23.76 -9.20
#